data_AF-A0A7R9ITQ3-F1
#
_entry.id   AF-A0A7R9ITQ3-F1
#
_cell.length_a   1.000
_cell.length_b   1.000
_cell.length_c   1.000
_cell.angle_alpha   90.00
_cell.angle_beta   90.00
_cell.angle_gamma   90.00
#
_symmetry.space_group_name_H-M   'P 1'
#
loop_
_entity.id
_entity.type
_entity.pdbx_description
1 polymer ?
#
loop_
_entity_poly.entity_id
_entity_poly.type
_entity_poly.pdbx_seq_one_letter_code
_entity_poly.pdbx_strand_id
1 'polypeptide(L)'
;MTQFLPPNLLALFAPREPIPYLPPPDKLPHEKKNRGYIGIGDFLKCFEDPKDTPPPTRVETREERLERRRRERAEQVAYKLEQEIAVWDPHSLPLATADPFKTLFVARIRRGSESHAQYFMATGSFVEGGSRGSFFDEAR
;
A
#
# COMPACT_ATOMS: atom_id res chain seq x y z
N MET A 1 -18.46 -8.50 -51.62
CA MET A 1 -17.30 -7.85 -52.29
C MET A 1 -16.96 -8.43 -53.68
N THR A 2 -17.79 -9.28 -54.30
CA THR A 2 -17.57 -9.83 -55.67
C THR A 2 -18.67 -9.44 -56.68
N GLN A 3 -19.52 -8.47 -56.32
CA GLN A 3 -20.79 -8.18 -57.00
C GLN A 3 -20.66 -7.54 -58.39
N PHE A 4 -19.57 -6.83 -58.68
CA PHE A 4 -19.38 -6.10 -59.95
C PHE A 4 -18.18 -6.60 -60.75
N LEU A 5 -17.93 -7.91 -60.71
CA LEU A 5 -16.88 -8.54 -61.52
C LEU A 5 -17.40 -8.87 -62.93
N PRO A 6 -16.54 -8.81 -63.96
CA PRO A 6 -16.89 -9.25 -65.31
C PRO A 6 -17.28 -10.74 -65.30
N PRO A 7 -18.15 -11.18 -66.23
CA PRO A 7 -18.81 -12.49 -66.17
C PRO A 7 -17.84 -13.68 -66.11
N ASN A 8 -16.67 -13.57 -66.76
CA ASN A 8 -15.63 -14.59 -66.73
C ASN A 8 -15.05 -14.81 -65.31
N LEU A 9 -14.93 -13.75 -64.52
CA LEU A 9 -14.45 -13.84 -63.13
C LEU A 9 -15.58 -14.17 -62.15
N LEU A 10 -16.81 -13.74 -62.44
CA LEU A 10 -17.98 -14.05 -61.62
C LEU A 10 -18.27 -15.56 -61.58
N ALA A 11 -18.07 -16.27 -62.70
CA ALA A 11 -18.26 -17.72 -62.80
C ALA A 11 -17.41 -18.53 -61.81
N LEU A 12 -16.25 -18.01 -61.40
CA LEU A 12 -15.38 -18.66 -60.41
C LEU A 12 -15.97 -18.66 -59.00
N PHE A 13 -16.94 -17.79 -58.74
CA PHE A 13 -17.63 -17.67 -57.44
C PHE A 13 -19.01 -18.34 -57.46
N ALA A 14 -19.28 -19.19 -58.46
CA ALA A 14 -20.49 -20.01 -58.45
C ALA A 14 -20.50 -20.93 -57.21
N PRO A 15 -21.66 -21.09 -56.54
CA PRO A 15 -21.77 -22.00 -55.42
C PRO A 15 -21.48 -23.43 -55.88
N ARG A 16 -20.86 -24.22 -54.99
CA ARG A 16 -20.72 -25.66 -55.22
C ARG A 16 -22.07 -26.35 -55.09
N GLU A 17 -22.13 -27.60 -55.55
CA GLU A 17 -23.27 -28.49 -55.27
C GLU A 17 -23.60 -28.50 -53.77
N PRO A 18 -24.89 -28.59 -53.41
CA PRO A 18 -25.30 -28.62 -52.02
C PRO A 18 -24.68 -29.83 -51.32
N ILE A 19 -24.24 -29.63 -50.08
CA ILE A 19 -23.62 -30.68 -49.27
C ILE A 19 -24.67 -31.78 -49.00
N PRO A 20 -24.31 -33.08 -49.12
CA PRO A 20 -25.22 -34.15 -48.76
C PRO A 20 -25.62 -34.05 -47.29
N TYR A 21 -26.92 -34.24 -47.02
CA TYR A 21 -27.43 -34.18 -45.65
C TYR A 21 -26.87 -35.32 -44.80
N LEU A 22 -26.38 -34.96 -43.61
CA LEU A 22 -26.02 -35.89 -42.56
C LEU A 22 -26.82 -35.57 -41.30
N PRO A 23 -27.32 -36.57 -40.57
CA PRO A 23 -28.03 -36.33 -39.32
C PRO A 23 -27.08 -35.73 -38.27
N PRO A 24 -27.58 -34.83 -37.39
CA PRO A 24 -26.78 -34.31 -36.28
C PRO A 24 -26.26 -35.44 -35.37
N PRO A 25 -25.02 -35.35 -34.87
CA PRO A 25 -24.40 -36.44 -34.09
C PRO A 25 -24.99 -36.62 -32.69
N ASP A 26 -25.52 -35.55 -32.07
CA ASP A 26 -26.19 -35.61 -30.76
C ASP A 26 -27.63 -35.11 -30.89
N LYS A 27 -28.49 -35.58 -30.00
CA LYS A 27 -29.89 -35.15 -29.91
C LYS A 27 -29.97 -33.73 -29.37
N LEU A 28 -31.08 -33.06 -29.62
CA LEU A 28 -31.28 -31.72 -29.06
C LEU A 28 -31.32 -31.78 -27.51
N PRO A 29 -30.95 -30.68 -26.82
CA PRO A 29 -30.89 -30.67 -25.35
C PRO A 29 -32.17 -31.12 -24.64
N HIS A 30 -33.35 -30.89 -25.23
CA HIS A 30 -34.65 -31.28 -24.68
C HIS A 30 -35.05 -32.73 -25.00
N GLU A 31 -34.43 -33.36 -25.99
CA GLU A 31 -34.62 -34.76 -26.35
C GLU A 31 -33.65 -35.69 -25.58
N LYS A 32 -32.63 -35.09 -24.98
CA LYS A 32 -31.60 -35.79 -24.23
C LYS A 32 -32.16 -36.21 -22.86
N LYS A 33 -32.29 -37.52 -22.65
CA LYS A 33 -32.66 -38.09 -21.35
C LYS A 33 -31.45 -38.03 -20.41
N ASN A 34 -31.29 -36.93 -19.70
CA ASN A 34 -30.29 -36.80 -18.64
C ASN A 34 -30.90 -37.23 -17.29
N ARG A 35 -30.06 -37.76 -16.40
CA ARG A 35 -30.42 -37.83 -14.98
C ARG A 35 -30.48 -36.39 -14.47
N GLY A 36 -31.63 -35.99 -13.94
CA GLY A 36 -31.84 -34.62 -13.43
C GLY A 36 -30.90 -34.31 -12.27
N TYR A 37 -30.74 -33.02 -11.97
CA TYR A 37 -30.02 -32.59 -10.78
C TYR A 37 -30.70 -33.12 -9.52
N ILE A 38 -29.91 -33.62 -8.58
CA ILE A 38 -30.36 -34.08 -7.26
C ILE A 38 -30.07 -32.96 -6.25
N GLY A 39 -30.91 -32.84 -5.22
CA GLY A 39 -30.70 -31.88 -4.13
C GLY A 39 -29.54 -32.26 -3.21
N ILE A 40 -29.21 -31.36 -2.29
CA ILE A 40 -28.09 -31.54 -1.34
C ILE A 40 -28.56 -32.21 -0.03
N GLY A 41 -29.85 -32.56 0.10
CA GLY A 41 -30.45 -33.09 1.34
C GLY A 41 -29.75 -34.35 1.88
N ASP A 42 -29.26 -35.22 1.00
CA ASP A 42 -28.56 -36.45 1.37
C ASP A 42 -27.22 -36.18 2.09
N PHE A 43 -26.62 -35.00 1.89
CA PHE A 43 -25.34 -34.60 2.47
C PHE A 43 -25.49 -33.93 3.84
N LEU A 44 -26.71 -33.63 4.30
CA LEU A 44 -26.92 -33.03 5.62
C LEU A 44 -26.45 -33.96 6.77
N LYS A 45 -26.39 -35.28 6.52
CA LYS A 45 -25.89 -36.27 7.48
C LYS A 45 -24.38 -36.22 7.68
N CYS A 46 -23.66 -35.48 6.82
CA CYS A 46 -22.20 -35.37 6.88
C CYS A 46 -21.72 -34.19 7.73
N PHE A 47 -22.63 -33.38 8.30
CA PHE A 47 -22.25 -32.31 9.22
C PHE A 47 -21.92 -32.88 10.60
N GLU A 48 -20.90 -32.32 11.25
CA GLU A 48 -20.50 -32.66 12.62
C GLU A 48 -21.58 -32.24 13.62
N ASP A 49 -21.76 -33.03 14.68
CA ASP A 49 -22.66 -32.68 15.77
C ASP A 49 -22.11 -31.45 16.52
N PRO A 50 -22.96 -30.45 16.82
CA PRO A 50 -22.54 -29.19 17.45
C PRO A 50 -21.99 -29.34 18.88
N LYS A 51 -22.00 -30.56 19.42
CA LYS A 51 -21.41 -30.92 20.72
C LYS A 51 -19.93 -31.28 20.61
N ASP A 52 -19.51 -31.79 19.46
CA ASP A 52 -18.13 -32.24 19.22
C ASP A 52 -17.27 -31.15 18.56
N THR A 53 -17.89 -30.05 18.11
CA THR A 53 -17.16 -28.92 17.54
C THR A 53 -16.67 -27.98 18.64
N PRO A 54 -15.35 -27.85 18.88
CA PRO A 54 -14.84 -26.85 19.80
C PRO A 54 -15.21 -25.44 19.30
N PRO A 55 -15.38 -24.47 20.21
CA PRO A 55 -15.68 -23.10 19.82
C PRO A 55 -14.59 -22.60 18.85
N PRO A 56 -14.97 -21.87 17.78
CA PRO A 56 -14.03 -21.45 16.76
C PRO A 56 -12.88 -20.68 17.40
N THR A 57 -11.65 -21.14 17.15
CA THR A 57 -10.44 -20.47 17.62
C THR A 57 -10.36 -19.10 16.98
N ARG A 58 -10.65 -18.06 17.76
CA ARG A 58 -10.49 -16.67 17.31
C ARG A 58 -9.00 -16.40 17.12
N VAL A 59 -8.56 -16.44 15.87
CA VAL A 59 -7.24 -15.96 15.47
C VAL A 59 -7.29 -14.44 15.47
N GLU A 60 -6.22 -13.79 15.97
CA GLU A 60 -6.10 -12.34 15.92
C GLU A 60 -6.38 -11.82 14.50
N THR A 61 -7.31 -10.90 14.41
CA THR A 61 -7.60 -10.19 13.16
C THR A 61 -6.40 -9.32 12.77
N ARG A 62 -6.31 -8.96 11.49
CA ARG A 62 -5.24 -8.10 10.99
C ARG A 62 -5.19 -6.74 11.71
N GLU A 63 -6.35 -6.25 12.14
CA GLU A 63 -6.52 -4.97 12.85
C GLU A 63 -5.96 -5.05 14.27
N GLU A 64 -6.33 -6.08 15.04
CA GLU A 64 -5.82 -6.32 16.40
C GLU A 64 -4.28 -6.46 16.40
N ARG A 65 -3.72 -7.15 15.40
CA ARG A 65 -2.27 -7.28 15.24
C ARG A 65 -1.58 -5.94 14.98
N LEU A 66 -2.21 -5.06 14.20
CA LEU A 66 -1.67 -3.74 13.89
C LEU A 66 -1.70 -2.84 15.13
N GLU A 67 -2.79 -2.88 15.88
CA GLU A 67 -2.97 -2.10 17.09
C GLU A 67 -1.96 -2.49 18.18
N ARG A 68 -1.76 -3.81 18.39
CA ARG A 68 -0.72 -4.32 19.30
C ARG A 68 0.66 -3.76 18.95
N ARG A 69 1.04 -3.85 17.67
CA ARG A 69 2.33 -3.36 17.19
C ARG A 69 2.48 -1.84 17.33
N ARG A 70 1.39 -1.08 17.13
CA ARG A 70 1.39 0.38 17.29
C ARG A 70 1.62 0.74 18.76
N ARG A 71 0.93 0.05 19.67
CA ARG A 71 1.07 0.26 21.11
C ARG A 71 2.48 -0.06 21.61
N GLU A 72 3.01 -1.23 21.25
CA GLU A 72 4.39 -1.63 21.60
C GLU A 72 5.43 -0.60 21.12
N ARG A 73 5.28 -0.10 19.89
CA ARG A 73 6.18 0.94 19.35
C ARG A 73 6.04 2.28 20.07
N ALA A 74 4.80 2.68 20.39
CA ALA A 74 4.57 3.92 21.12
C ALA A 74 5.18 3.88 22.52
N GLU A 75 5.05 2.75 23.22
CA GLU A 75 5.65 2.51 24.54
C GLU A 75 7.19 2.53 24.45
N GLN A 76 7.79 1.90 23.44
CA GLN A 76 9.24 1.95 23.22
C GLN A 76 9.76 3.36 22.93
N VAL A 77 9.04 4.13 22.11
CA VAL A 77 9.42 5.52 21.79
C VAL A 77 9.29 6.40 23.03
N ALA A 78 8.21 6.27 23.80
CA ALA A 78 8.03 7.01 25.04
C ALA A 78 9.16 6.73 26.03
N TYR A 79 9.51 5.45 26.24
CA TYR A 79 10.60 5.06 27.12
C TYR A 79 11.95 5.66 26.71
N LYS A 80 12.28 5.63 25.41
CA LYS A 80 13.52 6.26 24.89
C LYS A 80 13.53 7.77 25.12
N LEU A 81 12.41 8.44 24.83
CA LEU A 81 12.28 9.88 25.00
C LEU A 81 12.46 10.28 26.47
N GLU A 82 11.89 9.52 27.41
CA GLU A 82 12.06 9.77 28.85
C GLU A 82 13.53 9.64 29.28
N GLN A 83 14.26 8.65 28.75
CA GLN A 83 15.69 8.51 29.01
C GLN A 83 16.51 9.67 28.43
N GLU A 84 16.22 10.08 27.19
CA GLU A 84 16.90 11.20 26.53
C GLU A 84 16.64 12.52 27.25
N ILE A 85 15.41 12.77 27.72
CA ILE A 85 15.05 13.94 28.51
C ILE A 85 15.80 13.95 29.85
N ALA A 86 15.94 12.79 30.50
CA ALA A 86 16.65 12.71 31.79
C ALA A 86 18.15 13.00 31.67
N VAL A 87 18.76 12.70 30.50
CA VAL A 87 20.18 12.96 30.22
C VAL A 87 20.40 14.37 29.63
N TRP A 88 19.38 14.99 29.05
CA TRP A 88 19.49 16.28 28.39
C TRP A 88 19.69 17.43 29.37
N ASP A 89 20.92 17.94 29.44
CA ASP A 89 21.27 19.17 30.15
C ASP A 89 21.78 20.24 29.17
N PRO A 90 21.01 21.33 28.94
CA PRO A 90 21.39 22.38 28.00
C PRO A 90 22.55 23.25 28.50
N HIS A 91 22.88 23.22 29.79
CA HIS A 91 23.91 24.10 30.39
C HIS A 91 25.32 23.49 30.37
N SER A 92 25.44 22.17 30.30
CA SER A 92 26.73 21.45 30.18
C SER A 92 27.23 21.33 28.73
N LEU A 93 26.50 21.85 27.76
CA LEU A 93 26.87 21.78 26.35
C LEU A 93 28.05 22.71 26.04
N PRO A 94 29.20 22.20 25.56
CA PRO A 94 30.38 23.01 25.24
C PRO A 94 30.17 23.93 24.03
N LEU A 95 29.13 23.66 23.23
CA LEU A 95 28.75 24.42 22.03
C LEU A 95 27.67 25.48 22.32
N ALA A 96 27.21 25.62 23.56
CA ALA A 96 26.18 26.58 23.92
C ALA A 96 26.75 28.01 24.03
N THR A 97 25.95 29.00 23.64
CA THR A 97 26.28 30.42 23.77
C THR A 97 26.26 30.86 25.24
N ALA A 98 27.10 31.83 25.59
CA ALA A 98 27.25 32.30 26.98
C ALA A 98 25.99 32.99 27.57
N ASP A 99 25.18 33.70 26.77
CA ASP A 99 23.98 34.42 27.23
C ASP A 99 22.71 33.95 26.49
N PRO A 100 21.80 33.21 27.15
CA PRO A 100 20.59 32.71 26.51
C PRO A 100 19.59 33.81 26.15
N PHE A 101 19.58 34.95 26.86
CA PHE A 101 18.63 36.05 26.62
C PHE A 101 19.00 36.91 25.41
N LYS A 102 20.23 36.75 24.91
CA LYS A 102 20.73 37.43 23.71
C LYS A 102 21.01 36.49 22.55
N THR A 103 20.56 35.24 22.65
CA THR A 103 20.74 34.21 21.62
C THR A 103 19.43 34.01 20.84
N LEU A 104 19.51 34.10 19.50
CA LEU A 104 18.37 33.87 18.61
C LEU A 104 18.47 32.48 17.97
N PHE A 105 17.37 31.72 18.00
CA PHE A 105 17.27 30.43 17.31
C PHE A 105 16.62 30.62 15.93
N VAL A 106 17.36 30.31 14.87
CA VAL A 106 16.87 30.39 13.49
C VAL A 106 16.78 28.99 12.87
N ALA A 107 15.57 28.56 12.52
CA ALA A 107 15.31 27.25 11.91
C ALA A 107 14.85 27.39 10.44
N ARG A 108 14.82 26.27 9.69
CA ARG A 108 14.34 26.19 8.30
C ARG A 108 15.11 27.05 7.29
N ILE A 109 16.43 27.17 7.44
CA ILE A 109 17.29 27.87 6.48
C ILE A 109 17.43 27.01 5.22
N ARG A 110 17.35 27.64 4.04
CA ARG A 110 17.59 26.97 2.76
C ARG A 110 19.05 26.50 2.70
N ARG A 111 19.24 25.18 2.55
CA ARG A 111 20.58 24.59 2.36
C ARG A 111 21.20 25.16 1.08
N GLY A 112 22.30 25.91 1.20
CA GLY A 112 23.12 26.36 0.06
C GLY A 112 23.32 27.88 -0.12
N SER A 113 22.71 28.74 0.69
CA SER A 113 22.98 30.19 0.64
C SER A 113 23.65 30.65 1.94
N GLU A 114 24.98 30.69 1.96
CA GLU A 114 25.80 31.19 3.09
C GLU A 114 25.55 32.69 3.38
N SER A 115 24.91 33.40 2.44
CA SER A 115 24.65 34.84 2.49
C SER A 115 23.46 35.28 3.37
N HIS A 116 22.61 34.36 3.85
CA HIS A 116 21.46 34.77 4.69
C HIS A 116 21.84 35.21 6.10
N ALA A 117 23.00 34.77 6.62
CA ALA A 117 23.53 35.22 7.90
C ALA A 117 23.90 36.72 7.89
N GLN A 118 24.21 37.27 6.72
CA GLN A 118 24.61 38.67 6.56
C GLN A 118 23.47 39.65 6.85
N TYR A 119 22.22 39.28 6.59
CA TYR A 119 21.06 40.10 6.93
C TYR A 119 20.89 40.29 8.45
N PHE A 120 21.29 39.31 9.25
CA PHE A 120 21.26 39.41 10.71
C PHE A 120 22.41 40.26 11.25
N MET A 121 23.57 40.28 10.59
CA MET A 121 24.68 41.17 10.95
C MET A 121 24.44 42.65 10.58
N ALA A 122 23.44 42.94 9.73
CA ALA A 122 23.14 44.31 9.29
C ALA A 122 22.33 45.13 10.32
N THR A 123 21.68 44.49 11.30
CA THR A 123 20.81 45.15 12.28
C THR A 123 21.45 45.33 13.68
N GLY A 124 22.69 44.87 13.87
CA GLY A 124 23.45 45.03 15.12
C GLY A 124 24.77 44.25 15.12
N SER A 125 25.59 44.42 16.18
CA SER A 125 26.85 43.68 16.34
C SER A 125 26.57 42.25 16.84
N PHE A 126 26.55 41.28 15.92
CA PHE A 126 26.36 39.87 16.22
C PHE A 126 27.70 39.14 16.36
N VAL A 127 27.88 38.36 17.43
CA VAL A 127 29.02 37.45 17.60
C VAL A 127 28.56 36.07 17.15
N GLU A 128 29.23 35.49 16.14
CA GLU A 128 28.88 34.20 15.60
C GLU A 128 29.21 33.09 16.62
N GLY A 129 28.19 32.64 17.36
CA GLY A 129 28.27 31.44 18.18
C GLY A 129 28.37 30.22 17.27
N GLY A 130 29.59 29.73 17.06
CA GLY A 130 29.85 28.66 16.12
C GLY A 130 29.14 27.35 16.49
N SER A 131 28.18 26.93 15.67
CA SER A 131 27.93 25.51 15.37
C SER A 131 26.92 25.37 14.22
N ARG A 132 27.39 24.90 13.05
CA ARG A 132 26.51 24.25 12.08
C ARG A 132 26.17 22.88 12.66
N GLY A 133 25.13 22.81 13.47
CA GLY A 133 24.71 21.55 14.11
C GLY A 133 24.46 20.46 13.08
N SER A 134 25.00 19.26 13.33
CA SER A 134 24.82 18.01 12.56
C SER A 134 23.38 17.50 12.52
N PHE A 135 22.41 18.27 13.01
CA PHE A 135 20.98 17.96 13.02
C PHE A 135 20.39 17.74 11.61
N PHE A 136 21.09 18.18 10.56
CA PHE A 136 20.66 18.04 9.17
C PHE A 136 21.15 16.76 8.47
N ASP A 137 22.06 15.98 9.06
CA ASP A 137 22.63 14.78 8.42
C ASP A 137 21.85 13.50 8.73
N GLU A 138 20.98 13.48 9.75
CA GLU A 138 20.24 12.28 10.19
C GLU A 138 18.76 12.26 9.73
N ALA A 139 18.45 12.92 8.62
CA ALA A 139 17.12 12.94 8.01
C ALA A 139 17.13 12.38 6.58
N ARG A 140 17.78 11.22 6.38
CA ARG A 140 17.76 10.47 5.12
C ARG A 140 17.47 9.00 5.33
#